data_AF-A0A1F3X712-F1
#
_entry.id   AF-A0A1F3X712-F1
#
_cell.length_a   1.000
_cell.length_b   1.000
_cell.length_c   1.000
_cell.angle_alpha   90.00
_cell.angle_beta   90.00
_cell.angle_gamma   90.00
#
_symmetry.space_group_name_H-M   'P 1'
#
loop_
_entity.id
_entity.type
_entity.pdbx_description
1 polymer ?
#
loop_
_entity_poly.entity_id
_entity_poly.type
_entity_poly.pdbx_seq_one_letter_code
_entity_poly.pdbx_strand_id
1 'polypeptide(L)' 'MITQLNTDLSADERAFLISIKEGNPRWELLSLPGIENLPGLQWKLNNVRKMPKEKRTDQLKKLRDRLGI' A
#
# COMPACT_ATOMS: atom_id res chain seq x y z
N MET A 1 9.94 -17.06 5.82
CA MET A 1 8.82 -16.95 4.87
C MET A 1 8.24 -15.54 4.74
N ILE A 2 7.97 -14.76 5.81
CA ILE A 2 7.52 -13.34 5.65
C ILE A 2 8.67 -12.37 5.33
N THR A 3 9.89 -12.67 5.78
CA THR A 3 11.08 -11.83 5.58
C THR A 3 11.56 -11.74 4.13
N GLN A 4 11.28 -12.73 3.29
CA GLN A 4 11.68 -12.71 1.86
C GLN A 4 10.86 -11.72 1.02
N LEU A 5 9.57 -11.54 1.35
CA LEU A 5 8.74 -10.55 0.65
C LEU A 5 9.31 -9.14 0.75
N ASN A 6 9.94 -8.79 1.87
CA ASN A 6 10.52 -7.46 2.05
C ASN A 6 11.86 -7.26 1.35
N THR A 7 12.58 -8.31 0.93
CA THR A 7 13.80 -8.15 0.13
C THR A 7 13.48 -8.08 -1.37
N ASP A 8 12.36 -8.65 -1.77
CA ASP A 8 12.01 -8.81 -3.19
C ASP A 8 11.20 -7.62 -3.73
N LEU A 9 10.64 -6.76 -2.87
CA LEU A 9 9.92 -5.56 -3.29
C LEU A 9 10.89 -4.47 -3.78
N SER A 10 10.68 -4.05 -5.03
CA SER A 10 11.29 -2.86 -5.62
C SER A 10 10.87 -1.58 -4.89
N ALA A 11 11.59 -0.48 -5.16
CA ALA A 11 11.25 0.83 -4.61
C ALA A 11 9.83 1.27 -5.01
N ASP A 12 9.43 1.00 -6.25
CA ASP A 12 8.12 1.37 -6.78
C ASP A 12 7.00 0.58 -6.12
N GLU A 13 7.21 -0.73 -5.87
CA GLU A 13 6.23 -1.54 -5.15
C GLU A 13 6.08 -1.10 -3.68
N ARG A 14 7.17 -0.69 -3.02
CA ARG A 14 7.10 -0.12 -1.67
C ARG A 14 6.32 1.20 -1.66
N ALA A 15 6.61 2.08 -2.61
CA ALA A 15 5.91 3.35 -2.76
C ALA A 15 4.43 3.14 -3.08
N PHE A 16 4.11 2.12 -3.90
CA PHE A 16 2.74 1.73 -4.19
C PHE A 16 2.00 1.28 -2.91
N LEU A 17 2.59 0.40 -2.11
CA LEU A 17 1.97 -0.06 -0.84
C LEU A 17 1.69 1.10 0.13
N ILE A 18 2.60 2.07 0.21
CA ILE A 18 2.40 3.30 0.98
C ILE A 18 1.21 4.09 0.42
N SER A 19 1.17 4.33 -0.89
CA SER A 19 0.10 5.10 -1.54
C SER A 19 -1.30 4.48 -1.31
N ILE A 20 -1.38 3.14 -1.30
CA ILE A 20 -2.60 2.38 -0.97
C ILE A 20 -3.01 2.64 0.48
N LYS A 21 -2.06 2.62 1.43
CA LYS A 21 -2.33 2.88 2.85
C LYS A 21 -2.63 4.34 3.18
N GLU A 22 -2.20 5.27 2.32
CA GLU A 22 -2.60 6.68 2.37
C GLU A 22 -4.03 6.89 1.85
N GLY A 23 -4.51 5.98 0.99
CA GLY A 23 -5.83 6.04 0.34
C GLY A 23 -5.83 6.76 -1.01
N ASN A 24 -4.63 7.15 -1.48
CA ASN A 24 -4.35 7.85 -2.73
C ASN A 24 -3.37 7.00 -3.57
N PRO A 25 -3.87 5.91 -4.17
CA PRO A 25 -3.02 4.96 -4.88
C PRO A 25 -2.35 5.59 -6.10
N ARG A 26 -1.06 5.33 -6.24
CA ARG A 26 -0.25 5.71 -7.40
C ARG A 26 -0.15 4.54 -8.36
N TRP A 27 -1.18 4.35 -9.17
CA TRP A 27 -1.32 3.21 -10.07
C TRP A 27 -0.15 3.07 -11.06
N GLU A 28 0.40 4.20 -11.48
CA GLU A 28 1.53 4.31 -12.40
C GLU A 28 2.81 3.63 -11.91
N LEU A 29 2.95 3.40 -10.59
CA LEU A 29 4.09 2.69 -10.00
C LEU A 29 4.04 1.18 -10.29
N LEU A 30 2.87 0.66 -10.62
CA LEU A 30 2.73 -0.71 -11.10
C LEU A 30 2.43 -0.64 -12.60
N SER A 31 3.34 -1.17 -13.41
CA SER A 31 3.14 -1.32 -14.86
C SER A 31 2.14 -2.46 -15.17
N LEU A 32 0.99 -2.45 -14.48
CA LEU A 32 -0.05 -3.47 -14.53
C LEU A 32 -1.39 -2.81 -14.91
N PRO A 33 -1.74 -2.79 -16.21
CA PRO A 33 -2.98 -2.21 -16.69
C PRO A 33 -4.21 -2.85 -16.02
N GLY A 34 -5.14 -2.02 -15.55
CA GLY A 34 -6.43 -2.46 -15.01
C GLY A 34 -6.40 -2.95 -13.56
N ILE A 35 -5.27 -2.82 -12.87
CA ILE A 35 -5.15 -3.20 -11.45
C ILE A 35 -6.12 -2.41 -10.54
N GLU A 36 -6.43 -1.17 -10.91
CA GLU A 36 -7.40 -0.29 -10.25
C GLU A 36 -8.84 -0.84 -10.26
N ASN A 37 -9.13 -1.78 -11.17
CA ASN A 37 -10.43 -2.43 -11.32
C ASN A 37 -10.56 -3.71 -10.48
N LEU A 38 -9.47 -4.16 -9.83
CA LEU A 38 -9.52 -5.36 -9.01
C LEU A 38 -10.42 -5.16 -7.80
N PRO A 39 -11.48 -5.98 -7.62
CA PRO A 39 -12.49 -5.74 -6.58
C PRO A 39 -11.89 -5.80 -5.17
N GLY A 40 -10.93 -6.70 -4.94
CA GLY A 40 -10.25 -6.80 -3.65
C GLY A 40 -9.44 -5.54 -3.30
N LEU A 41 -8.85 -4.90 -4.31
CA LEU A 41 -8.06 -3.68 -4.14
C LEU A 41 -8.96 -2.46 -3.92
N GLN A 42 -10.06 -2.36 -4.67
CA GLN A 42 -11.08 -1.34 -4.45
C GLN A 42 -11.70 -1.46 -3.04
N TRP A 43 -12.00 -2.67 -2.60
CA TRP A 43 -12.51 -2.92 -1.24
C TRP A 43 -11.49 -2.49 -0.17
N LYS A 44 -10.21 -2.82 -0.35
CA LYS A 44 -9.14 -2.38 0.54
C LYS A 44 -9.06 -0.87 0.61
N LEU A 45 -9.12 -0.19 -0.53
CA LEU A 45 -9.03 1.26 -0.64
C LEU A 45 -10.20 1.94 0.06
N ASN A 46 -11.42 1.43 -0.13
CA ASN A 46 -12.63 1.89 0.56
C ASN A 46 -12.46 1.82 2.08
N ASN A 47 -11.92 0.71 2.59
CA ASN A 47 -11.67 0.55 4.02
C ASN A 47 -10.62 1.53 4.55
N VAL A 48 -9.53 1.73 3.82
CA VAL A 48 -8.47 2.70 4.20
C VAL A 48 -9.05 4.12 4.27
N ARG A 49 -9.88 4.51 3.28
CA ARG A 49 -10.51 5.84 3.24
C ARG A 49 -11.49 6.06 4.39
N LYS A 50 -12.19 5.02 4.83
CA LYS A 50 -13.10 5.06 5.98
C LYS A 50 -12.40 5.03 7.35
N MET A 51 -11.11 4.69 7.40
CA MET A 51 -10.39 4.66 8.67
C MET A 51 -10.17 6.07 9.25
N PRO A 52 -10.23 6.24 10.58
CA PRO A 52 -9.82 7.47 11.26
C PRO A 52 -8.37 7.84 10.93
N LYS A 53 -8.10 9.15 10.84
CA LYS A 53 -6.78 9.69 10.46
C LYS A 53 -5.66 9.17 11.37
N GLU A 54 -5.85 9.19 12.68
CA GLU A 54 -4.86 8.72 13.65
C GLU A 54 -4.48 7.25 13.45
N LYS A 55 -5.49 6.38 13.29
CA LYS A 55 -5.29 4.95 13.01
C LYS A 55 -4.58 4.74 11.67
N ARG A 56 -4.89 5.56 10.67
CA ARG A 56 -4.20 5.51 9.37
C ARG A 56 -2.73 5.90 9.51
N THR A 57 -2.43 6.96 10.25
CA THR A 57 -1.06 7.41 10.52
C THR A 57 -0.25 6.36 11.28
N ASP A 58 -0.80 5.75 12.33
CA ASP A 58 -0.13 4.66 13.07
C ASP A 58 0.18 3.45 12.16
N GLN A 59 -0.79 3.03 11.33
CA GLN A 59 -0.57 1.93 10.40
C GLN A 59 0.44 2.26 9.30
N LEU A 60 0.47 3.50 8.84
CA LEU A 60 1.46 3.96 7.87
C LEU A 60 2.88 3.93 8.46
N LYS A 61 3.05 4.37 9.71
CA LYS A 61 4.33 4.28 10.41
C LYS A 61 4.80 2.82 10.51
N LYS A 62 3.93 1.93 10.98
CA LYS A 62 4.24 0.49 11.09
C LYS A 62 4.57 -0.15 9.75
N LEU A 63 3.95 0.31 8.66
CA LEU A 63 4.27 -0.17 7.32
C LEU A 63 5.66 0.31 6.89
N ARG A 64 5.97 1.60 7.07
CA ARG A 64 7.28 2.19 6.77
C ARG A 64 8.41 1.45 7.50
N ASP A 65 8.25 1.24 8.81
CA ASP A 65 9.20 0.48 9.64
C ASP A 65 9.45 -0.94 9.09
N ARG A 66 8.39 -1.63 8.63
CA ARG A 66 8.51 -2.98 8.04
C ARG A 66 9.14 -2.98 6.65
N LEU A 67 8.99 -1.90 5.89
CA LEU A 67 9.58 -1.74 4.57
C LEU A 67 11.01 -1.17 4.65
N GLY A 68 11.50 -0.81 5.84
CA GLY A 68 12.85 -0.26 6.04
C GLY A 68 13.04 1.15 5.48
N ILE A 69 11.98 1.97 5.48
CA ILE A 69 11.93 3.34 4.96
C ILE A 69 11.29 4.29 5.97
#